data_AF-A0A944DX03-F1
#
_entry.id   AF-A0A944DX03-F1
#
_cell.length_a   1.000
_cell.length_b   1.000
_cell.length_c   1.000
_cell.angle_alpha   90.00
_cell.angle_beta   90.00
_cell.angle_gamma   90.00
#
_symmetry.space_group_name_H-M   'P 1'
#
loop_
_entity.id
_entity.type
_entity.pdbx_description
1 polymer ?
#
loop_
_entity_poly.entity_id
_entity_poly.type
_entity_poly.pdbx_seq_one_letter_code
_entity_poly.pdbx_strand_id
1 'polypeptide(L)'
;MPATLTAPHPAPTLSPVETVSVSELSNQERAVALYASDMPTRFRMRRDDDAMVHGWIIQGAARLGLHEVHRLAAAAYGYRLLWLADLATADQTRAQERRFPNACRFSKAETTATLFTVSTDIPMSQAAKDRPARVEGTCPCSGTGWMADALDPSDPDTACMIACPVHNRHGLRPAPRPAVAA
;
A
#
# COMPACT_ATOMS: atom_id res chain seq x y z
N MET A 1 -9.80 39.20 -49.84
CA MET A 1 -10.28 38.80 -48.50
C MET A 1 -10.48 37.28 -48.52
N PRO A 2 -9.52 36.43 -48.10
CA PRO A 2 -9.79 35.00 -47.99
C PRO A 2 -10.37 34.69 -46.61
N ALA A 3 -11.50 33.98 -46.58
CA ALA A 3 -12.13 33.50 -45.36
C ALA A 3 -11.40 32.23 -44.88
N THR A 4 -10.81 32.29 -43.68
CA THR A 4 -10.19 31.13 -43.02
C THR A 4 -11.28 30.34 -42.28
N LEU A 5 -11.53 29.11 -42.73
CA LEU A 5 -12.39 28.13 -42.05
C LEU A 5 -11.63 27.54 -40.86
N THR A 6 -11.95 27.98 -39.64
CA THR A 6 -11.48 27.37 -38.39
C THR A 6 -12.30 26.11 -38.11
N ALA A 7 -11.69 24.93 -38.30
CA ALA A 7 -12.28 23.69 -37.84
C ALA A 7 -12.25 23.64 -36.30
N PRO A 8 -13.35 23.24 -35.62
CA PRO A 8 -13.37 23.09 -34.17
C PRO A 8 -12.45 21.93 -33.77
N HIS A 9 -11.48 22.24 -32.90
CA HIS A 9 -10.61 21.27 -32.26
C HIS A 9 -11.47 20.36 -31.37
N PRO A 10 -11.53 19.04 -31.61
CA PRO A 10 -12.23 18.14 -30.71
C PRO A 10 -11.48 18.12 -29.37
N ALA A 11 -12.15 18.58 -28.32
CA ALA A 11 -11.63 18.51 -26.96
C ALA A 11 -11.35 17.04 -26.59
N PRO A 12 -10.25 16.74 -25.90
CA PRO A 12 -9.97 15.39 -25.45
C PRO A 12 -11.10 14.91 -24.54
N THR A 13 -11.79 13.87 -24.98
CA THR A 13 -12.80 13.18 -24.18
C THR A 13 -12.09 12.60 -22.96
N LEU A 14 -12.26 13.25 -21.81
CA LEU A 14 -11.79 12.73 -20.53
C LEU A 14 -12.42 11.33 -20.37
N SER A 15 -11.56 10.32 -20.17
CA SER A 15 -12.00 8.97 -19.84
C SER A 15 -13.01 9.03 -18.68
N PRO A 16 -14.04 8.15 -18.67
CA PRO A 16 -15.00 8.12 -17.58
C PRO A 16 -14.25 8.07 -16.26
N VAL A 17 -14.53 9.04 -15.39
CA VAL A 17 -13.97 9.10 -14.04
C VAL A 17 -14.39 7.80 -13.37
N GLU A 18 -13.44 6.87 -13.22
CA GLU A 18 -13.67 5.63 -12.53
C GLU A 18 -14.09 5.98 -11.10
N THR A 19 -15.35 5.68 -10.76
CA THR A 19 -15.93 6.08 -9.48
C THR A 19 -15.19 5.36 -8.36
N VAL A 20 -14.36 6.08 -7.61
CA VAL A 20 -13.58 5.51 -6.51
C VAL A 20 -14.51 5.17 -5.35
N SER A 21 -14.73 3.88 -5.10
CA SER A 21 -15.39 3.42 -3.87
C SER A 21 -14.38 3.30 -2.73
N VAL A 22 -14.60 4.01 -1.63
CA VAL A 22 -13.71 3.98 -0.45
C VAL A 22 -13.73 2.61 0.24
N SER A 23 -14.84 1.86 0.16
CA SER A 23 -14.90 0.47 0.67
C SER A 23 -13.96 -0.47 -0.09
N GLU A 24 -13.67 -0.16 -1.35
CA GLU A 24 -12.76 -0.93 -2.19
C GLU A 24 -11.30 -0.54 -2.01
N LEU A 25 -10.98 0.38 -1.10
CA LEU A 25 -9.62 0.75 -0.73
C LEU A 25 -9.25 0.17 0.64
N SER A 26 -8.10 -0.48 0.70
CA SER A 26 -7.42 -0.91 1.93
C SER A 26 -6.96 0.28 2.75
N ASN A 27 -6.61 0.06 4.02
CA ASN A 27 -6.06 1.13 4.87
C ASN A 27 -4.81 1.79 4.25
N GLN A 28 -3.93 1.01 3.63
CA GLN A 28 -2.74 1.57 3.01
C GLN A 28 -3.08 2.42 1.77
N GLU A 29 -4.07 2.03 0.98
CA GLU A 29 -4.54 2.81 -0.17
C GLU A 29 -5.26 4.08 0.26
N ARG A 30 -6.09 4.01 1.31
CA ARG A 30 -6.68 5.19 1.96
C ARG A 30 -5.59 6.13 2.47
N ALA A 31 -4.51 5.61 3.06
CA ALA A 31 -3.39 6.42 3.52
C ALA A 31 -2.63 7.11 2.37
N VAL A 32 -2.37 6.40 1.27
CA VAL A 32 -1.74 7.00 0.07
C VAL A 32 -2.63 8.08 -0.54
N ALA A 33 -3.93 7.83 -0.63
CA ALA A 33 -4.88 8.84 -1.10
C ALA A 33 -4.89 10.07 -0.17
N LEU A 34 -4.99 9.88 1.15
CA LEU A 34 -4.92 10.97 2.12
C LEU A 34 -3.59 11.74 2.08
N TYR A 35 -2.47 11.07 1.74
CA TYR A 35 -1.19 11.74 1.55
C TYR A 35 -1.22 12.72 0.37
N ALA A 36 -1.93 12.40 -0.71
CA ALA A 36 -2.05 13.24 -1.91
C ALA A 36 -3.24 14.22 -1.91
N SER A 37 -4.10 14.17 -0.89
CA SER A 37 -5.27 15.04 -0.76
C SER A 37 -4.95 16.39 -0.13
N ASP A 38 -5.95 17.23 0.09
CA ASP A 38 -5.79 18.48 0.85
C ASP A 38 -5.84 18.28 2.38
N MET A 39 -5.75 17.04 2.88
CA MET A 39 -5.72 16.77 4.32
C MET A 39 -4.60 17.61 4.99
N PRO A 40 -4.93 18.42 6.01
CA PRO A 40 -3.95 19.22 6.72
C PRO A 40 -2.94 18.34 7.47
N THR A 41 -1.65 18.70 7.44
CA THR A 41 -0.59 17.96 8.15
C THR A 41 -0.81 17.86 9.66
N ARG A 42 -1.50 18.85 10.25
CA ARG A 42 -1.83 18.89 11.69
C ARG A 42 -3.23 18.39 12.01
N PHE A 43 -3.93 17.78 11.05
CA PHE A 43 -5.27 17.25 11.26
C PHE A 43 -5.31 16.24 12.42
N ARG A 44 -6.38 16.29 13.20
CA ARG A 44 -6.69 15.37 14.28
C ARG A 44 -8.15 14.99 14.14
N MET A 45 -8.40 13.71 13.88
CA MET A 45 -9.74 13.18 13.66
C MET A 45 -10.59 13.31 14.91
N ARG A 46 -11.82 13.80 14.73
CA ARG A 46 -12.88 13.93 15.73
C ARG A 46 -14.09 13.10 15.32
N ARG A 47 -15.00 12.88 16.28
CA ARG A 47 -16.35 12.39 16.00
C ARG A 47 -17.00 13.37 15.02
N ASP A 48 -17.58 12.87 13.94
CA ASP A 48 -18.22 13.60 12.83
C ASP A 48 -17.31 14.09 11.68
N ASP A 49 -16.00 13.81 11.72
CA ASP A 49 -15.10 14.14 10.59
C ASP A 49 -15.20 13.15 9.41
N ASP A 50 -16.00 12.09 9.53
CA ASP A 50 -16.00 10.95 8.61
C ASP A 50 -16.27 11.36 7.16
N ALA A 51 -17.29 12.20 6.92
CA ALA A 51 -17.61 12.67 5.57
C ALA A 51 -16.47 13.50 4.94
N MET A 52 -15.78 14.30 5.75
CA MET A 52 -14.64 15.11 5.30
C MET A 52 -13.44 14.22 4.96
N VAL A 53 -13.12 13.25 5.82
CA VAL A 53 -12.04 12.28 5.57
C VAL A 53 -12.34 11.43 4.33
N HIS A 54 -13.59 10.98 4.17
CA HIS A 54 -14.04 10.28 2.98
C HIS A 54 -13.85 11.12 1.71
N GLY A 55 -14.22 12.41 1.75
CA GLY A 55 -13.98 13.35 0.66
C GLY A 55 -12.50 13.50 0.30
N TRP A 56 -11.62 13.57 1.30
CA TRP A 56 -10.18 13.62 1.08
C TRP A 56 -9.61 12.34 0.48
N ILE A 57 -10.12 11.17 0.86
CA ILE A 57 -9.72 9.90 0.24
C ILE A 57 -10.08 9.90 -1.26
N ILE A 58 -11.32 10.26 -1.60
CA ILE A 58 -11.75 10.35 -3.02
C ILE A 58 -10.90 11.37 -3.77
N GLN A 59 -10.70 12.55 -3.19
CA GLN A 59 -9.90 13.62 -3.80
C GLN A 59 -8.47 13.17 -4.10
N GLY A 60 -7.81 12.53 -3.13
CA GLY A 60 -6.44 12.03 -3.28
C GLY A 60 -6.34 10.91 -4.32
N ALA A 61 -7.30 9.99 -4.33
CA ALA A 61 -7.36 8.92 -5.33
C ALA A 61 -7.60 9.46 -6.74
N ALA A 62 -8.44 10.49 -6.89
CA ALA A 62 -8.66 11.16 -8.17
C ALA A 62 -7.42 11.92 -8.66
N ARG A 63 -6.63 12.52 -7.76
CA ARG A 63 -5.39 13.24 -8.11
C ARG A 63 -4.26 12.33 -8.56
N LEU A 64 -4.08 11.18 -7.90
CA LEU A 64 -3.03 10.22 -8.25
C LEU A 64 -3.46 9.27 -9.37
N GLY A 65 -4.76 8.95 -9.45
CA GLY A 65 -5.29 7.82 -10.21
C GLY A 65 -5.21 6.52 -9.42
N LEU A 66 -6.22 5.64 -9.58
CA LEU A 66 -6.33 4.39 -8.82
C LEU A 66 -5.14 3.45 -9.01
N HIS A 67 -4.65 3.31 -10.24
CA HIS A 67 -3.49 2.46 -10.53
C HIS A 67 -2.27 2.87 -9.69
N GLU A 68 -2.01 4.17 -9.59
CA GLU A 68 -0.88 4.69 -8.83
C GLU A 68 -1.09 4.55 -7.32
N VAL A 69 -2.31 4.76 -6.83
CA VAL A 69 -2.68 4.46 -5.43
C VAL A 69 -2.38 3.01 -5.09
N HIS A 70 -2.84 2.05 -5.90
CA HIS A 70 -2.58 0.63 -5.69
C HIS A 70 -1.08 0.31 -5.68
N ARG A 71 -0.33 0.86 -6.65
CA ARG A 71 1.11 0.62 -6.78
C ARG A 71 1.89 1.15 -5.56
N LEU A 72 1.63 2.40 -5.18
CA LEU A 72 2.31 3.04 -4.04
C LEU A 72 1.91 2.39 -2.71
N ALA A 73 0.64 2.04 -2.54
CA ALA A 73 0.17 1.38 -1.34
C ALA A 73 0.76 -0.03 -1.18
N ALA A 74 0.83 -0.82 -2.26
CA ALA A 74 1.45 -2.14 -2.21
C ALA A 74 2.94 -2.05 -1.81
N ALA A 75 3.68 -1.08 -2.35
CA ALA A 75 5.08 -0.85 -2.00
C ALA A 75 5.24 -0.37 -0.55
N ALA A 76 4.41 0.59 -0.11
CA ALA A 76 4.43 1.10 1.26
C ALA A 76 4.07 0.00 2.28
N TYR A 77 3.09 -0.84 1.96
CA TYR A 77 2.69 -1.95 2.81
C TYR A 77 3.80 -3.01 2.93
N GLY A 78 4.45 -3.36 1.80
CA GLY A 78 5.60 -4.26 1.81
C GLY A 78 6.76 -3.72 2.63
N TYR A 79 7.10 -2.42 2.47
CA TYR A 79 8.09 -1.76 3.31
C TYR A 79 7.71 -1.81 4.80
N ARG A 80 6.46 -1.47 5.13
CA ARG A 80 5.96 -1.46 6.52
C ARG A 80 6.10 -2.84 7.18
N LEU A 81 5.75 -3.91 6.47
CA LEU A 81 5.88 -5.28 6.94
C LEU A 81 7.34 -5.68 7.19
N LEU A 82 8.25 -5.30 6.30
CA LEU A 82 9.69 -5.55 6.48
C LEU A 82 10.27 -4.72 7.62
N TRP A 83 9.89 -3.44 7.72
CA TRP A 83 10.36 -2.54 8.78
C TRP A 83 9.92 -3.02 10.18
N LEU A 84 8.67 -3.48 10.31
CA LEU A 84 8.17 -4.04 11.58
C LEU A 84 8.88 -5.35 11.98
N ALA A 85 9.42 -6.07 11.01
CA ALA A 85 10.17 -7.31 11.24
C ALA A 85 11.69 -7.08 11.37
N ASP A 86 12.15 -5.82 11.36
CA ASP A 86 13.58 -5.45 11.32
C ASP A 86 14.34 -6.03 10.09
N LEU A 87 13.64 -6.21 8.98
CA LEU A 87 14.15 -6.78 7.73
C LEU A 87 14.24 -5.75 6.58
N ALA A 88 13.92 -4.49 6.85
CA ALA A 88 13.96 -3.43 5.83
C ALA A 88 15.41 -3.03 5.53
N THR A 89 15.79 -3.09 4.25
CA THR A 89 17.14 -2.67 3.82
C THR A 89 17.25 -1.14 3.70
N ALA A 90 18.49 -0.64 3.66
CA ALA A 90 18.75 0.79 3.41
C ALA A 90 18.17 1.25 2.05
N ASP A 91 18.24 0.40 1.01
CA ASP A 91 17.65 0.71 -0.30
C ASP A 91 16.13 0.82 -0.25
N GLN A 92 15.48 -0.08 0.48
CA GLN A 92 14.03 -0.05 0.67
C GLN A 92 13.59 1.20 1.46
N THR A 93 14.34 1.56 2.51
CA THR A 93 14.11 2.80 3.27
C THR A 93 14.26 4.03 2.38
N ARG A 94 15.35 4.14 1.61
CA ARG A 94 15.53 5.23 0.65
C ARG A 94 14.42 5.29 -0.40
N ALA A 95 13.95 4.15 -0.88
CA ALA A 95 12.85 4.12 -1.84
C ALA A 95 11.51 4.58 -1.24
N GLN A 96 11.25 4.23 0.03
CA GLN A 96 10.09 4.72 0.76
C GLN A 96 10.15 6.24 0.96
N GLU A 97 11.31 6.78 1.35
CA GLU A 97 11.52 8.23 1.51
C GLU A 97 11.36 8.99 0.19
N ARG A 98 11.80 8.43 -0.94
CA ARG A 98 11.56 9.04 -2.27
C ARG A 98 10.08 9.07 -2.63
N ARG A 99 9.30 8.04 -2.29
CA ARG A 99 7.86 8.00 -2.54
C ARG A 99 7.07 8.93 -1.64
N PHE A 100 7.51 9.06 -0.38
CA PHE A 100 6.85 9.90 0.61
C PHE A 100 7.86 10.84 1.30
N PRO A 101 8.33 11.90 0.60
CA PRO A 101 9.38 12.78 1.11
C PRO A 101 9.05 13.49 2.43
N ASN A 102 7.75 13.68 2.69
CA ASN A 102 7.25 14.20 3.97
C ASN A 102 6.77 13.04 4.86
N ALA A 103 7.68 12.46 5.64
CA ALA A 103 7.40 11.33 6.53
C ALA A 103 6.32 11.65 7.58
N CYS A 104 6.31 12.87 8.13
CA CYS A 104 5.29 13.30 9.10
C CYS A 104 3.88 13.29 8.49
N ARG A 105 3.74 13.79 7.27
CA ARG A 105 2.47 13.77 6.53
C ARG A 105 2.03 12.35 6.20
N PHE A 106 2.95 11.47 5.84
CA PHE A 106 2.62 10.07 5.56
C PHE A 106 2.15 9.33 6.81
N SER A 107 2.89 9.44 7.91
CA SER A 107 2.50 8.86 9.21
C SER A 107 1.13 9.38 9.68
N LYS A 108 0.84 10.67 9.43
CA LYS A 108 -0.48 11.25 9.69
C LYS A 108 -1.56 10.59 8.83
N ALA A 109 -1.31 10.42 7.55
CA ALA A 109 -2.26 9.78 6.63
C ALA A 109 -2.54 8.33 7.01
N GLU A 110 -1.52 7.55 7.40
CA GLU A 110 -1.67 6.18 7.90
C GLU A 110 -2.53 6.12 9.17
N THR A 111 -2.26 7.02 10.12
CA THR A 111 -3.04 7.12 11.36
C THR A 111 -4.50 7.47 11.07
N THR A 112 -4.74 8.50 10.24
CA THR A 112 -6.10 8.93 9.88
C THR A 112 -6.86 7.84 9.11
N ALA A 113 -6.20 7.14 8.17
CA ALA A 113 -6.82 6.03 7.45
C ALA A 113 -7.25 4.89 8.38
N THR A 114 -6.40 4.56 9.36
CA THR A 114 -6.70 3.53 10.37
C THR A 114 -7.85 3.96 11.26
N LEU A 115 -7.82 5.20 11.78
CA LEU A 115 -8.89 5.74 12.61
C LEU A 115 -10.23 5.78 11.86
N PHE A 116 -10.23 6.22 10.60
CA PHE A 116 -11.42 6.24 9.76
C PHE A 116 -12.05 4.85 9.62
N THR A 117 -11.25 3.80 9.42
CA THR A 117 -11.74 2.42 9.34
C THR A 117 -12.32 1.92 10.67
N VAL A 118 -11.83 2.41 11.81
CA VAL A 118 -12.33 2.03 13.14
C VAL A 118 -13.53 2.88 13.56
N SER A 119 -13.58 4.15 13.17
CA SER A 119 -14.63 5.10 13.55
C SER A 119 -15.88 4.99 12.68
N THR A 120 -15.75 4.48 11.45
CA THR A 120 -16.85 4.36 10.51
C THR A 120 -17.33 2.93 10.34
N ASP A 121 -18.62 2.78 10.04
CA ASP A 121 -19.20 1.53 9.54
C ASP A 121 -18.92 1.30 8.04
N ILE A 122 -17.79 1.80 7.52
CA ILE A 122 -17.39 1.63 6.11
C ILE A 122 -16.32 0.53 6.03
N PRO A 123 -16.73 -0.75 5.91
CA PRO A 123 -15.79 -1.86 5.88
C PRO A 123 -14.92 -1.80 4.62
N MET A 124 -13.71 -2.35 4.74
CA MET A 124 -12.91 -2.72 3.57
C MET A 124 -13.49 -4.00 2.97
N SER A 125 -13.63 -4.03 1.64
CA SER A 125 -13.99 -5.23 0.90
C SER A 125 -12.94 -6.34 1.12
N GLN A 126 -13.35 -7.59 0.94
CA GLN A 126 -12.42 -8.71 1.06
C GLN A 126 -11.30 -8.62 0.00
N ALA A 127 -11.64 -8.20 -1.22
CA ALA A 127 -10.66 -7.94 -2.27
C ALA A 127 -9.61 -6.89 -1.84
N ALA A 128 -10.03 -5.80 -1.20
CA ALA A 128 -9.12 -4.79 -0.68
C ALA A 128 -8.20 -5.32 0.42
N LYS A 129 -8.71 -6.16 1.33
CA LYS A 129 -7.92 -6.82 2.38
C LYS A 129 -6.90 -7.80 1.82
N ASP A 130 -7.28 -8.51 0.75
CA ASP A 130 -6.45 -9.55 0.16
C ASP A 130 -5.36 -9.02 -0.78
N ARG A 131 -5.39 -7.74 -1.15
CA ARG A 131 -4.39 -7.15 -2.05
C ARG A 131 -2.97 -7.42 -1.56
N PRO A 132 -2.07 -7.87 -2.45
CA PRO A 132 -0.73 -8.24 -2.06
C PRO A 132 0.11 -6.99 -1.77
N ALA A 133 0.91 -7.06 -0.71
CA ALA A 133 2.06 -6.20 -0.54
C ALA A 133 3.10 -6.49 -1.63
N ARG A 134 3.95 -5.50 -1.93
CA ARG A 134 5.07 -5.66 -2.87
C ARG A 134 6.37 -5.23 -2.19
N VAL A 135 7.40 -6.07 -2.32
CA VAL A 135 8.77 -5.66 -1.98
C VAL A 135 9.40 -5.07 -3.22
N GLU A 136 10.01 -3.91 -3.07
CA GLU A 136 10.89 -3.35 -4.09
C GLU A 136 12.35 -3.64 -3.73
N GLY A 137 13.14 -3.99 -4.74
CA GLY A 137 14.49 -4.53 -4.54
C GLY A 137 14.48 -5.97 -4.03
N THR A 138 15.62 -6.41 -3.51
CA THR A 138 15.80 -7.79 -3.04
C THR A 138 15.12 -7.99 -1.69
N CYS A 139 14.13 -8.88 -1.64
CA CYS A 139 13.58 -9.37 -0.38
C CYS A 139 14.54 -10.41 0.23
N PRO A 140 14.77 -10.44 1.55
CA PRO A 140 15.65 -11.43 2.17
C PRO A 140 15.23 -12.89 1.88
N CYS A 141 13.92 -13.13 1.68
CA CYS A 141 13.43 -14.45 1.30
C CYS A 141 13.63 -14.81 -0.18
N SER A 142 14.14 -13.90 -1.02
CA SER A 142 14.28 -14.08 -2.47
C SER A 142 13.00 -14.58 -3.18
N GLY A 143 11.83 -14.16 -2.71
CA GLY A 143 10.52 -14.58 -3.23
C GLY A 143 10.03 -15.97 -2.77
N THR A 144 10.82 -16.73 -2.00
CA THR A 144 10.44 -18.08 -1.54
C THR A 144 9.36 -18.10 -0.47
N GLY A 145 9.13 -16.96 0.22
CA GLY A 145 8.25 -16.89 1.38
C GLY A 145 8.90 -17.33 2.70
N TRP A 146 10.17 -17.75 2.68
CA TRP A 146 10.86 -18.25 3.88
C TRP A 146 12.27 -17.67 4.00
N MET A 147 12.72 -17.51 5.24
CA MET A 147 14.08 -17.08 5.57
C MET A 147 14.62 -18.03 6.64
N ALA A 148 15.90 -18.38 6.53
CA ALA A 148 16.59 -19.08 7.60
C ALA A 148 17.04 -18.04 8.63
N ASP A 149 16.76 -18.28 9.90
CA ASP A 149 17.18 -17.44 11.02
C ASP A 149 17.85 -18.30 12.08
N ALA A 150 19.08 -17.95 12.45
CA ALA A 150 19.85 -18.68 13.43
C ALA A 150 19.46 -18.20 14.84
N LEU A 151 18.84 -19.08 15.63
CA LEU A 151 18.44 -18.75 17.00
C LEU A 151 19.65 -18.48 17.90
N ASP A 152 20.77 -19.18 17.65
CA ASP A 152 22.08 -18.89 18.21
C ASP A 152 23.06 -18.55 17.07
N PRO A 153 23.61 -17.33 17.02
CA PRO A 153 24.64 -16.95 16.04
C PRO A 153 25.92 -17.81 16.11
N SER A 154 26.15 -18.50 17.22
CA SER A 154 27.33 -19.37 17.45
C SER A 154 27.07 -20.83 17.09
N ASP A 155 25.81 -21.22 16.87
CA ASP A 155 25.41 -22.59 16.52
C ASP A 155 24.52 -22.59 15.24
N PRO A 156 25.12 -22.81 14.06
CA PRO A 156 24.39 -22.80 12.79
C PRO A 156 23.37 -23.96 12.66
N ASP A 157 23.44 -24.98 13.52
CA ASP A 157 22.48 -26.10 13.51
C ASP A 157 21.15 -25.72 14.19
N THR A 158 21.08 -24.55 14.84
CA THR A 158 19.85 -23.99 15.43
C THR A 158 19.01 -23.16 14.45
N ALA A 159 19.35 -23.17 13.15
CA ALA A 159 18.63 -22.42 12.14
C ALA A 159 17.15 -22.84 12.06
N CYS A 160 16.25 -21.89 12.30
CA CYS A 160 14.82 -22.06 12.15
C CYS A 160 14.32 -21.36 10.87
N MET A 161 13.25 -21.89 10.29
CA MET A 161 12.61 -21.27 9.13
C MET A 161 11.54 -20.30 9.60
N ILE A 162 11.76 -19.01 9.37
CA ILE A 162 10.79 -17.95 9.63
C ILE A 162 10.06 -17.58 8.34
N ALA A 163 8.77 -17.30 8.45
CA ALA A 163 7.96 -16.89 7.32
C ALA A 163 8.27 -15.43 6.94
N CYS A 164 8.44 -15.16 5.65
CA CYS A 164 8.56 -13.78 5.16
C CYS A 164 7.24 -13.04 5.37
N PRO A 165 7.23 -11.87 6.05
CA PRO A 165 5.99 -11.16 6.34
C PRO A 165 5.26 -10.66 5.08
N VAL A 166 5.98 -10.53 3.95
CA VAL A 166 5.40 -10.08 2.68
C VAL A 166 4.97 -11.25 1.79
N HIS A 167 5.85 -12.23 1.56
CA HIS A 167 5.60 -13.33 0.62
C HIS A 167 4.93 -14.57 1.25
N ASN A 168 4.89 -14.68 2.58
CA ASN A 168 4.18 -15.74 3.30
C ASN A 168 3.49 -15.19 4.57
N ARG A 169 2.63 -14.19 4.38
CA ARG A 169 1.91 -13.49 5.48
C ARG A 169 1.09 -14.41 6.40
N HIS A 170 0.70 -15.59 5.91
CA HIS A 170 -0.11 -16.56 6.65
C HIS A 170 0.72 -17.62 7.38
N GLY A 171 2.05 -17.66 7.17
CA GLY A 171 2.92 -18.66 7.79
C GLY A 171 2.62 -20.10 7.38
N LEU A 172 1.94 -20.30 6.25
CA LEU A 172 1.53 -21.64 5.81
C LEU A 172 2.75 -22.38 5.30
N ARG A 173 3.17 -23.44 6.02
CA ARG A 173 4.21 -24.35 5.56
C ARG A 173 3.80 -24.99 4.24
N PRO A 174 4.70 -25.07 3.23
CA PRO A 174 4.41 -25.87 2.05
C PRO A 174 4.11 -27.29 2.50
N ALA A 175 3.00 -27.86 2.02
CA ALA A 175 2.68 -29.26 2.28
C ALA A 175 3.86 -30.14 1.83
N PRO A 176 4.21 -31.21 2.58
CA PRO A 176 5.22 -32.15 2.12
C PRO A 176 4.81 -32.63 0.73
N ARG A 177 5.71 -32.50 -0.26
CA ARG A 177 5.47 -33.04 -1.59
C ARG A 177 5.09 -34.51 -1.42
N PRO A 178 4.00 -35.00 -2.04
CA PRO A 178 3.74 -36.43 -2.05
C PRO A 178 4.98 -37.12 -2.61
N ALA A 179 5.46 -38.14 -1.92
CA ALA A 179 6.59 -38.92 -2.38
C ALA A 179 6.28 -39.39 -3.80
N VAL A 180 7.15 -39.02 -4.75
CA VAL A 180 7.09 -39.58 -6.10
C VAL A 180 7.41 -41.05 -5.92
N ALA A 181 6.39 -41.90 -5.99
CA ALA A 181 6.58 -43.34 -6.04
C ALA A 181 7.42 -43.63 -7.29
N ALA A 182 8.58 -44.24 -7.08
CA ALA A 182 9.48 -44.69 -8.12
C ALA A 182 8.92 -45.89 -8.89
#